data_AF-A0A7C3M2H2-F1
#
_entry.id   AF-A0A7C3M2H2-F1
#
_cell.length_a   1.000
_cell.length_b   1.000
_cell.length_c   1.000
_cell.angle_alpha   90.00
_cell.angle_beta   90.00
_cell.angle_gamma   90.00
#
_symmetry.space_group_name_H-M   'P 1'
#
loop_
_entity.id
_entity.type
_entity.pdbx_description
1 polymer ?
#
loop_
_entity_poly.entity_id
_entity_poly.type
_entity_poly.pdbx_seq_one_letter_code
_entity_poly.pdbx_strand_id
1 'polypeptide(L)'
;MNKVKIFVSGRLDQTKPENQKIYEKITEICESFGFEVWLPHRDTRKEMKRRYSSSEEIVKNLYNFDLERVLNCNLVIAELTNPSFGVGLELRA
;
A
#
# COMPACT_ATOMS: atom_id res chain seq x y z
N MET A 1 15.70 -18.05 4.37
CA MET A 1 14.80 -17.31 5.29
C MET A 1 13.77 -16.59 4.45
N ASN A 2 12.48 -16.69 4.79
CA ASN A 2 11.46 -15.87 4.14
C ASN A 2 11.70 -14.40 4.52
N LYS A 3 11.70 -13.50 3.52
CA LYS A 3 11.75 -12.06 3.78
C LYS A 3 10.46 -11.64 4.49
N VAL A 4 10.58 -10.78 5.50
CA VAL A 4 9.43 -10.14 6.14
C VAL A 4 8.77 -9.22 5.12
N LYS A 5 7.46 -9.35 4.94
CA LYS A 5 6.62 -8.55 4.07
C LYS A 5 5.90 -7.48 4.88
N ILE A 6 6.01 -6.23 4.47
CA ILE A 6 5.41 -5.08 5.15
C ILE A 6 4.44 -4.39 4.19
N PHE A 7 3.25 -4.07 4.65
CA PHE A 7 2.29 -3.22 3.93
C PHE A 7 2.25 -1.84 4.58
N VAL A 8 2.49 -0.79 3.80
CA VAL A 8 2.44 0.60 4.27
C VAL A 8 1.12 1.22 3.85
N SER A 9 0.30 1.55 4.84
CA SER A 9 -1.06 2.07 4.70
C SER A 9 -1.11 3.56 5.04
N GLY A 10 -1.82 4.33 4.23
CA GLY A 10 -1.96 5.77 4.41
C GLY A 10 -2.97 6.38 3.45
N ARG A 11 -3.49 7.56 3.80
CA ARG A 11 -4.44 8.28 2.96
C ARG A 11 -3.76 8.84 1.71
N LEU A 12 -4.47 8.88 0.57
CA LEU A 12 -3.91 9.38 -0.70
C LEU A 12 -4.75 10.47 -1.38
N ASP A 13 -6.08 10.35 -1.29
CA ASP A 13 -7.08 11.16 -2.00
C ASP A 13 -7.10 12.65 -1.59
N GLN A 14 -6.57 12.98 -0.42
CA GLN A 14 -6.53 14.36 0.10
C GLN A 14 -5.21 14.69 0.82
N THR A 15 -4.17 13.93 0.49
CA THR A 15 -2.90 14.00 1.22
C THR A 15 -1.96 14.96 0.51
N LYS A 16 -1.46 15.96 1.24
CA LYS A 16 -0.43 16.87 0.72
C LYS A 16 0.80 16.07 0.25
N PRO A 17 1.51 16.50 -0.79
CA PRO A 17 2.70 15.78 -1.27
C PRO A 17 3.73 15.48 -0.17
N GLU A 18 3.88 16.37 0.83
CA GLU A 18 4.77 16.14 1.99
C GLU A 18 4.42 14.89 2.81
N ASN A 19 3.13 14.57 2.93
CA ASN A 19 2.67 13.41 3.71
C ASN A 19 2.85 12.11 2.92
N GLN A 20 2.79 12.15 1.58
CA GLN A 20 3.12 10.99 0.74
C GLN A 20 4.60 10.59 0.89
N LYS A 21 5.50 11.59 1.00
CA LYS A 21 6.93 11.35 1.24
C LYS A 21 7.22 10.64 2.55
N ILE A 22 6.35 10.78 3.57
CA ILE A 22 6.50 10.03 4.82
C ILE A 22 6.35 8.53 4.55
N TYR A 23 5.35 8.13 3.75
CA TYR A 23 5.13 6.73 3.39
C TYR A 23 6.28 6.16 2.57
N GLU A 24 6.80 6.94 1.61
CA GLU A 24 8.02 6.58 0.87
C GLU A 24 9.22 6.44 1.80
N LYS A 25 9.38 7.34 2.78
CA LYS A 25 10.52 7.28 3.71
C LYS A 25 10.46 6.08 4.64
N ILE A 26 9.27 5.74 5.15
CA ILE A 26 9.02 4.51 5.91
C ILE A 26 9.42 3.30 5.07
N THR A 27 9.04 3.32 3.79
CA THR A 27 9.34 2.25 2.84
C THR A 27 10.83 2.09 2.62
N GLU A 28 11.57 3.17 2.34
CA GLU A 28 13.04 3.15 2.20
C GLU A 28 13.74 2.59 3.44
N ILE A 29 13.29 3.01 4.64
CA ILE A 29 13.86 2.53 5.90
C ILE A 29 13.64 1.02 6.01
N CYS A 30 12.42 0.54 5.81
CA CYS A 30 12.10 -0.89 5.88
C CYS A 30 12.86 -1.71 4.83
N GLU A 31 12.96 -1.22 3.60
CA GLU A 31 13.75 -1.84 2.52
C GLU A 31 15.24 -1.92 2.90
N SER A 32 15.79 -0.92 3.61
CA SER A 32 17.18 -0.93 4.09
C SER A 32 17.48 -2.02 5.13
N PHE A 33 16.47 -2.52 5.83
CA PHE A 33 16.56 -3.69 6.71
C PHE A 33 16.40 -5.03 5.97
N GLY A 34 16.23 -4.99 4.64
CA GLY A 34 16.06 -6.19 3.81
C GLY A 34 14.63 -6.72 3.74
N PHE A 35 13.65 -5.96 4.22
CA PHE A 35 12.23 -6.31 4.14
C PHE A 35 11.67 -6.11 2.73
N GLU A 36 10.65 -6.89 2.38
CA GLU A 36 9.84 -6.66 1.18
C GLU A 36 8.71 -5.70 1.58
N VAL A 37 8.60 -4.55 0.93
CA VAL A 37 7.64 -3.52 1.32
C VAL A 37 6.68 -3.22 0.18
N TRP A 38 5.39 -3.18 0.49
CA TRP A 38 4.32 -2.84 -0.41
C TRP A 38 3.74 -1.48 -0.05
N LEU A 39 3.77 -0.55 -1.00
CA LEU A 39 3.20 0.79 -0.87
C LEU A 39 2.15 1.01 -1.98
N PRO A 40 0.83 0.97 -1.68
CA PRO A 40 -0.22 0.89 -2.70
C PRO A 40 -0.14 1.92 -3.83
N HIS A 41 0.13 3.20 -3.51
CA HIS A 41 0.19 4.25 -4.53
C HIS A 41 1.39 4.10 -5.49
N ARG A 42 2.48 3.48 -5.02
CA ARG A 42 3.69 3.19 -5.81
C ARG A 42 3.54 1.88 -6.57
N ASP A 43 3.06 0.85 -5.90
CA ASP A 43 3.22 -0.53 -6.33
C ASP A 43 1.94 -1.10 -6.96
N THR A 44 0.77 -0.89 -6.34
CA THR A 44 -0.51 -1.42 -6.85
C THR A 44 -0.83 -0.86 -8.22
N ARG A 45 -0.75 0.46 -8.42
CA ARG A 45 -1.06 1.05 -9.73
C ARG A 45 -0.11 0.58 -10.83
N LYS A 46 1.16 0.37 -10.50
CA LYS A 46 2.18 -0.13 -11.44
C LYS A 46 1.89 -1.58 -11.81
N GLU A 47 1.55 -2.44 -10.84
CA GLU A 47 1.26 -3.85 -11.11
C GLU A 47 -0.06 -4.02 -11.85
N MET A 48 -1.10 -3.28 -11.47
CA MET A 48 -2.42 -3.34 -12.10
C MET A 48 -2.37 -2.92 -13.57
N LYS A 49 -1.59 -1.89 -13.92
CA LYS A 49 -1.36 -1.49 -15.32
C LYS A 49 -0.62 -2.55 -16.15
N ARG A 50 0.08 -3.50 -15.52
CA ARG A 50 0.70 -4.64 -16.22
C ARG A 50 -0.29 -5.78 -16.45
N ARG A 51 -1.32 -5.90 -15.60
CA ARG A 51 -2.32 -6.97 -15.63
C ARG A 51 -3.56 -6.62 -16.45
N TYR A 52 -3.96 -5.36 -16.46
CA TYR A 52 -5.19 -4.88 -17.09
C TYR A 52 -4.90 -3.75 -18.06
N SER A 53 -5.56 -3.80 -19.22
CA SER A 53 -5.42 -2.81 -20.28
C SER A 53 -6.38 -1.64 -20.12
N SER A 54 -7.51 -1.85 -19.44
CA SER A 54 -8.56 -0.83 -19.26
C SER A 54 -8.52 -0.22 -17.86
N SER A 55 -8.78 1.10 -17.78
CA SER A 55 -8.89 1.82 -16.51
C SER A 55 -10.04 1.29 -15.64
N GLU A 56 -11.13 0.83 -16.25
CA GLU A 56 -12.29 0.29 -15.55
C GLU A 56 -11.97 -1.02 -14.85
N GLU A 57 -11.22 -1.92 -15.49
CA GLU A 57 -10.76 -3.16 -14.85
C GLU A 57 -9.76 -2.88 -13.73
N ILE A 58 -8.86 -1.90 -13.91
CA ILE A 58 -7.92 -1.49 -12.85
C ILE A 58 -8.70 -1.05 -11.61
N VAL A 59 -9.71 -0.18 -11.76
CA VAL A 59 -10.50 0.33 -10.64
C VAL A 59 -11.29 -0.80 -9.96
N LYS A 60 -11.93 -1.69 -10.74
CA LYS A 60 -12.72 -2.81 -10.21
C LYS A 60 -11.89 -3.76 -9.36
N ASN A 61 -10.62 -3.94 -9.68
CA ASN A 61 -9.76 -4.93 -9.05
C ASN A 61 -8.78 -4.32 -8.01
N LEU A 62 -8.68 -2.99 -7.91
CA LEU A 62 -7.75 -2.30 -7.03
C LEU A 62 -7.91 -2.73 -5.56
N TYR A 63 -9.16 -2.72 -5.07
CA TYR A 63 -9.47 -3.10 -3.69
C TYR A 63 -9.06 -4.53 -3.37
N ASN A 64 -9.47 -5.50 -4.20
CA ASN A 64 -9.14 -6.91 -3.97
C ASN A 64 -7.64 -7.15 -4.03
N PHE A 65 -6.94 -6.42 -4.90
CA PHE A 65 -5.50 -6.49 -5.01
C PHE A 65 -4.81 -5.97 -3.74
N ASP A 66 -5.21 -4.80 -3.23
CA ASP A 66 -4.66 -4.26 -1.99
C ASP A 66 -5.00 -5.16 -0.79
N LEU A 67 -6.21 -5.71 -0.74
CA LEU A 67 -6.64 -6.67 0.28
C LEU A 67 -5.78 -7.94 0.28
N GLU A 68 -5.49 -8.52 -0.88
CA GLU A 68 -4.60 -9.67 -1.01
C GLU A 68 -3.20 -9.35 -0.45
N ARG A 69 -2.69 -8.14 -0.70
CA ARG A 69 -1.38 -7.69 -0.19
C ARG A 69 -1.38 -7.52 1.32
N VAL A 70 -2.45 -6.98 1.90
CA VAL A 70 -2.63 -6.89 3.35
C VAL A 70 -2.67 -8.29 3.98
N LEU A 71 -3.49 -9.21 3.46
CA LEU A 71 -3.65 -10.56 4.00
C LEU A 71 -2.38 -11.42 3.92
N ASN A 72 -1.47 -11.11 2.98
CA ASN A 72 -0.23 -11.86 2.77
C ASN A 72 1.01 -11.16 3.34
N CYS A 73 0.86 -10.05 4.06
CA CYS A 73 1.97 -9.39 4.74
C CYS A 73 2.21 -9.96 6.15
N ASN A 74 3.38 -9.69 6.71
CA ASN A 74 3.72 -10.03 8.09
C ASN A 74 3.44 -8.87 9.06
N LEU A 75 3.44 -7.63 8.54
CA LEU A 75 3.27 -6.41 9.33
C LEU A 75 2.58 -5.34 8.48
N VAL A 76 1.62 -4.64 9.08
CA VAL A 76 1.03 -3.43 8.54
C VAL A 76 1.56 -2.22 9.31
N ILE A 77 2.07 -1.22 8.61
CA ILE A 77 2.40 0.10 9.16
C ILE A 77 1.36 1.09 8.64
N ALA A 78 0.45 1.54 9.49
CA ALA A 78 -0.63 2.44 9.12
C ALA A 78 -0.47 3.82 9.76
N GLU A 79 -0.63 4.86 8.95
CA GLU A 79 -0.68 6.25 9.42
C GLU A 79 -2.14 6.65 9.71
N LEU A 80 -2.41 7.07 10.95
CA LEU A 80 -3.77 7.26 11.47
C LEU A 80 -4.11 8.71 11.85
N THR A 81 -3.16 9.63 11.75
CA THR A 81 -3.36 11.05 12.04
C THR A 81 -4.21 11.74 10.97
N ASN A 82 -4.26 11.19 9.75
CA ASN A 82 -5.19 11.58 8.70
C ASN A 82 -6.16 10.45 8.34
N PRO A 83 -7.31 10.34 9.03
CA PRO A 83 -8.24 9.22 8.87
C PRO A 83 -8.69 9.02 7.42
N SER A 84 -8.73 7.74 7.02
CA SER A 84 -9.17 7.29 5.70
C SER A 84 -10.01 6.02 5.85
N PHE A 85 -11.14 5.96 5.13
CA PHE A 85 -11.94 4.75 5.06
C PHE A 85 -11.17 3.57 4.45
N GLY A 86 -10.30 3.83 3.46
CA GLY A 86 -9.45 2.80 2.85
C GLY A 86 -8.51 2.18 3.88
N VAL A 87 -7.82 3.02 4.65
CA VAL A 87 -6.93 2.57 5.74
C VAL A 87 -7.71 1.78 6.81
N GLY A 88 -8.91 2.24 7.15
CA GLY A 88 -9.77 1.52 8.11
C GLY A 88 -10.21 0.14 7.62
N LEU A 89 -10.48 -0.01 6.32
CA LEU A 89 -10.78 -1.32 5.72
C LEU A 89 -9.57 -2.25 5.70
N GLU A 90 -8.38 -1.71 5.41
CA GLU A 90 -7.13 -2.46 5.43
C GLU A 90 -6.81 -2.98 6.84
N LEU A 91 -7.05 -2.19 7.89
CA LEU A 91 -6.79 -2.62 9.28
C LEU A 91 -7.82 -3.62 9.84
N ARG A 92 -8.96 -3.77 9.18
CA ARG A 92 -9.97 -4.77 9.54
C ARG A 92 -9.67 -6.15 8.96
N ALA A 93 -8.93 -6.21 7.84
CA ALA A 93 -8.68 -7.42 7.05
C ALA A 93 -7.91 -8.48 7.85
#